data_AF-A0A9W8V1K4-F1
#
_entry.id   AF-A0A9W8V1K4-F1
#
_cell.length_a   1.000
_cell.length_b   1.000
_cell.length_c   1.000
_cell.angle_alpha   90.00
_cell.angle_beta   90.00
_cell.angle_gamma   90.00
#
_symmetry.space_group_name_H-M   'P 1'
#
loop_
_entity.id
_entity.type
_entity.pdbx_description
1 polymer ?
#
loop_
_entity_poly.entity_id
_entity_poly.type
_entity_poly.pdbx_seq_one_letter_code
_entity_poly.pdbx_strand_id
1 'polypeptide(L)'
;MRDMVCKGPHYSDLLLNAILFAGSKYSNDPAVRSNVDNKDSAGRPFRAKFEDILHGSQVLFKSRVTTIQALLIVADALFSWCDETSLSWHYMGLAISMIVDLGIHVDGAASEKSANHTPEDAEVHRRVFWAAFTRDKVQSIYQGRPARLREADNRVPIRFLDEYEELEEFNTSTYSRYPTQLGCPTYSVSTFEQLCKLSIIMDRILCNLYSEKSCSRDPQELFDASNALHGELKRWRSAMPAHLLVHLNNPGNSTILPHSLSLL
;
A
#
# COMPACT_ATOMS: atom_id res chain seq x y z
N MET A 1 -18.66 3.89 -7.23
CA MET A 1 -19.91 4.70 -7.07
C MET A 1 -21.11 3.90 -6.56
N ARG A 2 -21.29 2.62 -6.92
CA ARG A 2 -22.39 1.75 -6.42
C ARG A 2 -22.60 1.85 -4.90
N ASP A 3 -21.55 1.58 -4.14
CA ASP A 3 -21.64 1.53 -2.67
C ASP A 3 -21.81 2.90 -2.02
N MET A 4 -21.38 3.98 -2.67
CA MET A 4 -21.65 5.33 -2.19
C MET A 4 -23.15 5.66 -2.30
N VAL A 5 -23.79 5.28 -3.40
CA VAL A 5 -25.23 5.51 -3.63
C VAL A 5 -26.08 4.65 -2.68
N CYS A 6 -25.68 3.40 -2.48
CA CYS A 6 -26.45 2.44 -1.69
C CYS A 6 -26.03 2.34 -0.21
N LYS A 7 -25.02 3.12 0.23
CA LYS A 7 -24.33 2.95 1.53
C LYS A 7 -23.89 1.48 1.74
N GLY A 8 -23.27 0.94 0.70
CA GLY A 8 -22.78 -0.43 0.64
C GLY A 8 -21.59 -0.70 1.58
N PRO A 9 -21.20 -1.98 1.71
CA PRO A 9 -20.21 -2.43 2.70
C PRO A 9 -18.80 -1.87 2.46
N HIS A 10 -18.45 -1.47 1.24
CA HIS A 10 -17.14 -0.90 0.90
C HIS A 10 -17.10 0.63 0.90
N TYR A 11 -18.12 1.29 1.48
CA TYR A 11 -18.19 2.75 1.61
C TYR A 11 -18.20 3.22 3.07
N SER A 12 -17.47 4.30 3.35
CA SER A 12 -17.66 5.11 4.55
C SER A 12 -17.24 6.55 4.31
N ASP A 13 -17.85 7.50 5.01
CA ASP A 13 -17.47 8.92 4.92
C ASP A 13 -16.02 9.14 5.37
N LEU A 14 -15.53 8.34 6.32
CA LEU A 14 -14.13 8.34 6.73
C LEU A 14 -13.21 8.00 5.56
N LEU A 15 -13.49 6.89 4.85
CA LEU A 15 -12.72 6.44 3.69
C LEU A 15 -12.78 7.45 2.54
N LEU A 16 -13.95 8.03 2.27
CA LEU A 16 -14.09 9.05 1.25
C LEU A 16 -13.18 10.26 1.53
N ASN A 17 -13.19 10.78 2.77
CA ASN A 17 -12.35 11.91 3.13
C ASN A 17 -10.85 11.54 3.11
N ALA A 18 -10.48 10.32 3.45
CA ALA A 18 -9.10 9.83 3.29
C ALA A 18 -8.65 9.83 1.82
N ILE A 19 -9.46 9.30 0.91
CA ILE A 19 -9.17 9.28 -0.54
C ILE A 19 -9.08 10.71 -1.08
N LEU A 20 -10.02 11.57 -0.72
CA LEU A 20 -10.03 12.97 -1.17
C LEU A 20 -8.81 13.73 -0.63
N PHE A 21 -8.40 13.50 0.63
CA PHE A 21 -7.20 14.10 1.21
C PHE A 21 -5.95 13.70 0.42
N ALA A 22 -5.71 12.39 0.24
CA ALA A 22 -4.53 11.89 -0.47
C ALA A 22 -4.52 12.31 -1.95
N GLY A 23 -5.67 12.25 -2.62
CA GLY A 23 -5.81 12.63 -4.03
C GLY A 23 -5.63 14.15 -4.26
N SER A 24 -5.95 14.99 -3.27
CA SER A 24 -5.86 16.45 -3.41
C SER A 24 -4.45 16.93 -3.75
N LYS A 25 -3.41 16.21 -3.32
CA LYS A 25 -2.00 16.50 -3.64
C LYS A 25 -1.73 16.57 -5.15
N TYR A 26 -2.47 15.80 -5.93
CA TYR A 26 -2.29 15.68 -7.38
C TYR A 26 -3.26 16.55 -8.18
N SER A 27 -4.19 17.23 -7.51
CA SER A 27 -5.18 18.09 -8.17
C SER A 27 -4.67 19.51 -8.35
N ASN A 28 -4.89 20.06 -9.55
CA ASN A 28 -4.65 21.48 -9.83
C ASN A 28 -5.87 22.35 -9.55
N ASP A 29 -7.01 21.76 -9.16
CA ASP A 29 -8.24 22.48 -8.88
C ASP A 29 -8.08 23.39 -7.64
N PRO A 30 -8.26 24.71 -7.76
CA PRO A 30 -8.25 25.61 -6.61
C PRO A 30 -9.26 25.23 -5.52
N ALA A 31 -10.37 24.56 -5.87
CA ALA A 31 -11.43 24.18 -4.93
C ALA A 31 -10.98 23.14 -3.89
N VAL A 32 -9.90 22.39 -4.14
CA VAL A 32 -9.36 21.44 -3.15
C VAL A 32 -8.47 22.11 -2.11
N ARG A 33 -8.17 23.41 -2.24
CA ARG A 33 -7.27 24.17 -1.37
C ARG A 33 -8.07 24.96 -0.34
N SER A 34 -7.65 24.94 0.92
CA SER A 34 -8.23 25.82 1.94
C SER A 34 -7.77 27.27 1.79
N ASN A 35 -6.63 27.49 1.13
CA ASN A 35 -6.14 28.79 0.72
C ASN A 35 -5.68 28.69 -0.75
N VAL A 36 -6.37 29.40 -1.64
CA VAL A 36 -6.14 29.36 -3.09
C VAL A 36 -4.67 29.63 -3.47
N ASP A 37 -4.02 30.53 -2.73
CA ASP A 37 -2.65 30.98 -2.98
C ASP A 37 -1.58 30.05 -2.40
N ASN A 38 -1.97 29.11 -1.51
CA ASN A 38 -1.05 28.16 -0.90
C ASN A 38 -1.31 26.73 -1.41
N LYS A 39 -0.39 26.19 -2.22
CA LYS A 39 -0.48 24.82 -2.74
C LYS A 39 -0.45 23.75 -1.64
N ASP A 40 0.26 23.99 -0.54
CA ASP A 40 0.36 23.08 0.62
C ASP A 40 -0.92 23.10 1.49
N SER A 41 -1.93 23.86 1.06
CA SER A 41 -3.26 23.86 1.66
C SER A 41 -4.25 22.92 0.97
N ALA A 42 -3.84 22.28 -0.13
CA ALA A 42 -4.63 21.24 -0.78
C ALA A 42 -5.01 20.14 0.23
N GLY A 43 -6.23 19.64 0.15
CA GLY A 43 -6.69 18.50 0.95
C GLY A 43 -6.96 18.77 2.44
N ARG A 44 -6.53 19.90 3.00
CA ARG A 44 -6.71 20.23 4.44
C ARG A 44 -8.17 20.12 4.91
N PRO A 45 -9.19 20.57 4.17
CA PRO A 45 -10.59 20.39 4.59
C PRO A 45 -11.00 18.92 4.68
N PHE A 46 -10.51 18.06 3.79
CA PHE A 46 -10.79 16.62 3.83
C PHE A 46 -10.08 15.94 4.99
N ARG A 47 -8.83 16.31 5.27
CA ARG A 47 -8.12 15.84 6.47
C ARG A 47 -8.85 16.25 7.75
N ALA A 48 -9.28 17.50 7.87
CA ALA A 48 -10.01 17.98 9.04
C ALA A 48 -11.30 17.17 9.27
N LYS A 49 -12.05 16.89 8.20
CA LYS A 49 -13.23 16.01 8.28
C LYS A 49 -12.88 14.56 8.64
N PHE A 50 -11.79 14.02 8.10
CA PHE A 50 -11.31 12.69 8.47
C PHE A 50 -11.00 12.61 9.97
N GLU A 51 -10.26 13.58 10.51
CA GLU A 51 -9.90 13.63 11.94
C GLU A 51 -11.11 13.86 12.83
N ASP A 52 -12.06 14.71 12.42
CA ASP A 52 -13.33 14.94 13.12
C ASP A 52 -14.16 13.65 13.21
N ILE A 53 -14.29 12.90 12.11
CA ILE A 53 -14.98 11.60 12.12
C ILE A 53 -14.19 10.58 12.96
N LEU A 54 -12.87 10.50 12.80
CA LEU A 54 -12.06 9.50 13.50
C LEU A 54 -12.07 9.68 15.01
N HIS A 55 -11.99 10.93 15.49
CA HIS A 55 -11.92 11.26 16.92
C HIS A 55 -13.29 11.55 17.55
N GLY A 56 -14.22 12.08 16.77
CA GLY A 56 -15.56 12.48 17.23
C GLY A 56 -16.60 11.35 17.19
N SER A 57 -16.28 10.20 16.60
CA SER A 57 -17.20 9.06 16.49
C SER A 57 -16.66 7.78 17.12
N GLN A 58 -17.54 6.80 17.32
CA GLN A 58 -17.20 5.47 17.81
C GLN A 58 -16.61 4.55 16.73
N VAL A 59 -16.06 5.10 15.63
CA VAL A 59 -15.51 4.30 14.52
C VAL A 59 -14.38 3.38 14.99
N LEU A 60 -13.60 3.78 15.99
CA LEU A 60 -12.54 2.94 16.56
C LEU A 60 -13.05 1.81 17.47
N PHE A 61 -14.35 1.79 17.86
CA PHE A 61 -14.89 0.76 18.76
C PHE A 61 -15.18 -0.57 18.05
N LYS A 62 -15.22 -0.57 16.72
CA LYS A 62 -15.44 -1.77 15.92
C LYS A 62 -14.58 -1.71 14.66
N SER A 63 -13.72 -2.70 14.49
CA SER A 63 -12.90 -2.83 13.29
C SER A 63 -13.76 -2.99 12.04
N ARG A 64 -13.39 -2.27 10.99
CA ARG A 64 -14.04 -2.30 9.66
C ARG A 64 -12.97 -2.15 8.59
N VAL A 65 -13.14 -2.86 7.48
CA VAL A 65 -12.23 -2.78 6.33
C VAL A 65 -12.10 -1.36 5.79
N THR A 66 -13.20 -0.61 5.71
CA THR A 66 -13.18 0.78 5.24
C THR A 66 -12.37 1.70 6.17
N THR A 67 -12.39 1.44 7.49
CA THR A 67 -11.57 2.18 8.46
C THR A 67 -10.10 1.85 8.30
N ILE A 68 -9.77 0.57 8.10
CA ILE A 68 -8.39 0.12 7.82
C ILE A 68 -7.88 0.82 6.55
N GLN A 69 -8.62 0.77 5.46
CA GLN A 69 -8.27 1.43 4.19
C GLN A 69 -8.05 2.93 4.39
N ALA A 70 -8.94 3.60 5.12
CA ALA A 70 -8.84 5.04 5.38
C ALA A 70 -7.57 5.39 6.18
N LEU A 71 -7.28 4.62 7.23
CA LEU A 71 -6.08 4.79 8.05
C LEU A 71 -4.80 4.54 7.26
N LEU A 72 -4.75 3.49 6.41
CA LEU A 72 -3.59 3.20 5.56
C LEU A 72 -3.31 4.33 4.57
N ILE A 73 -4.36 4.85 3.91
CA ILE A 73 -4.25 5.97 2.94
C ILE A 73 -3.76 7.24 3.62
N VAL A 74 -4.35 7.61 4.77
CA VAL A 74 -3.93 8.83 5.49
C VAL A 74 -2.53 8.67 6.06
N ALA A 75 -2.17 7.51 6.62
CA ALA A 75 -0.83 7.25 7.12
C ALA A 75 0.23 7.45 6.00
N ASP A 76 -0.02 6.92 4.80
CA ASP A 76 0.87 7.10 3.66
C ASP A 76 1.03 8.57 3.25
N ALA A 77 -0.07 9.33 3.22
CA ALA A 77 -0.03 10.76 2.92
C ALA A 77 0.72 11.56 4.01
N LEU A 78 0.49 11.26 5.29
CA LEU A 78 1.17 11.90 6.41
C LEU A 78 2.69 11.65 6.37
N PHE A 79 3.09 10.43 6.00
CA PHE A 79 4.49 10.05 5.87
C PHE A 79 5.17 10.68 4.65
N SER A 80 4.56 10.58 3.47
CA SER A 80 5.21 10.92 2.20
C SER A 80 5.07 12.39 1.79
N TRP A 81 4.13 13.12 2.38
CA TRP A 81 3.81 14.50 1.98
C TRP A 81 3.84 15.48 3.15
N CYS A 82 3.24 15.14 4.29
CA CYS A 82 3.12 16.08 5.41
C CYS A 82 4.31 16.07 6.38
N ASP A 83 5.21 15.09 6.27
CA ASP A 83 6.33 14.86 7.19
C ASP A 83 5.90 14.62 8.65
N GLU A 84 4.68 14.12 8.85
CA GLU A 84 4.11 13.80 10.17
C GLU A 84 4.33 12.32 10.50
N THR A 85 5.60 11.92 10.51
CA THR A 85 6.05 10.52 10.63
C THR A 85 5.54 9.80 11.88
N SER A 86 5.43 10.51 13.00
CA SER A 86 4.84 9.97 14.23
C SER A 86 3.36 9.67 14.05
N LEU A 87 2.55 10.60 13.53
CA LEU A 87 1.11 10.37 13.36
C LEU A 87 0.83 9.25 12.33
N SER A 88 1.59 9.24 11.22
CA SER A 88 1.57 8.13 10.26
C SER A 88 1.76 6.79 10.94
N TRP A 89 2.78 6.69 11.80
CA TRP A 89 3.11 5.45 12.49
C TRP A 89 2.00 4.97 13.44
N HIS A 90 1.31 5.89 14.11
CA HIS A 90 0.17 5.56 14.97
C HIS A 90 -1.02 5.07 14.14
N TYR A 91 -1.38 5.77 13.05
CA TYR A 91 -2.49 5.36 12.17
C TYR A 91 -2.22 4.02 11.49
N MET A 92 -0.98 3.78 11.02
CA MET A 92 -0.55 2.48 10.52
C MET A 92 -0.72 1.39 11.59
N GLY A 93 -0.39 1.69 12.86
CA GLY A 93 -0.53 0.77 13.97
C GLY A 93 -1.98 0.41 14.26
N LEU A 94 -2.87 1.41 14.26
CA LEU A 94 -4.32 1.18 14.39
C LEU A 94 -4.87 0.31 13.26
N ALA A 95 -4.48 0.58 12.02
CA ALA A 95 -4.88 -0.21 10.87
C ALA A 95 -4.45 -1.68 11.01
N ILE A 96 -3.18 -1.92 11.39
CA ILE A 96 -2.64 -3.26 11.62
C ILE A 96 -3.38 -3.99 12.75
N SER A 97 -3.66 -3.32 13.87
CA SER A 97 -4.46 -3.91 14.96
C SER A 97 -5.84 -4.34 14.49
N MET A 98 -6.50 -3.52 13.66
CA MET A 98 -7.82 -3.86 13.09
C MET A 98 -7.74 -5.01 12.08
N ILE A 99 -6.66 -5.12 11.29
CA ILE A 99 -6.40 -6.27 10.40
C ILE A 99 -6.32 -7.57 11.20
N VAL A 100 -5.64 -7.53 12.35
CA VAL A 100 -5.52 -8.69 13.25
C VAL A 100 -6.86 -9.02 13.91
N ASP A 101 -7.57 -8.01 14.43
CA ASP A 101 -8.90 -8.16 15.05
C ASP A 101 -9.92 -8.81 14.11
N LEU A 102 -9.91 -8.42 12.83
CA LEU A 102 -10.78 -9.02 11.80
C LEU A 102 -10.29 -10.39 11.30
N GLY A 103 -9.14 -10.89 11.74
CA GLY A 103 -8.59 -12.17 11.29
C GLY A 103 -8.04 -12.18 9.87
N ILE A 104 -7.94 -11.02 9.20
CA ILE A 104 -7.55 -10.91 7.77
C ILE A 104 -6.17 -11.53 7.50
N HIS A 105 -5.24 -11.46 8.46
CA HIS A 105 -3.89 -12.03 8.38
C HIS A 105 -3.82 -13.57 8.33
N VAL A 106 -4.85 -14.29 8.75
CA VAL A 106 -4.87 -15.77 8.78
C VAL A 106 -5.90 -16.38 7.85
N ASP A 107 -6.89 -15.60 7.41
CA ASP A 107 -8.17 -16.13 6.93
C ASP A 107 -8.35 -16.12 5.41
N GLY A 108 -7.29 -16.42 4.66
CA GLY A 108 -7.37 -16.56 3.20
C GLY A 108 -8.12 -17.81 2.70
N ALA A 109 -8.39 -18.80 3.57
CA ALA A 109 -8.95 -20.10 3.17
C ALA A 109 -10.16 -20.58 4.02
N ALA A 110 -10.43 -19.98 5.19
CA ALA A 110 -11.60 -20.32 6.00
C ALA A 110 -12.76 -19.33 5.80
N SER A 111 -12.49 -18.08 5.41
CA SER A 111 -13.51 -17.08 5.05
C SER A 111 -14.35 -17.49 3.83
N GLU A 112 -13.77 -18.21 2.86
CA GLU A 112 -14.46 -18.81 1.70
C GLU A 112 -15.60 -19.78 2.09
N LYS A 113 -15.62 -20.26 3.34
CA LYS A 113 -16.63 -21.20 3.85
C LYS A 113 -17.79 -20.53 4.57
N SER A 114 -17.75 -19.21 4.77
CA SER A 114 -18.89 -18.49 5.34
C SER A 114 -19.85 -18.10 4.21
N ALA A 115 -21.14 -18.39 4.38
CA ALA A 115 -22.17 -18.20 3.34
C ALA A 115 -22.36 -16.73 2.89
N ASN A 116 -21.70 -15.77 3.57
CA ASN A 116 -21.82 -14.33 3.33
C ASN A 116 -20.51 -13.69 2.80
N HIS A 117 -19.46 -14.45 2.51
CA HIS A 117 -18.20 -13.89 2.03
C HIS A 117 -18.11 -14.01 0.51
N THR A 118 -18.12 -12.87 -0.18
CA THR A 118 -18.04 -12.84 -1.64
C THR A 118 -16.59 -12.96 -2.11
N PRO A 119 -16.34 -13.39 -3.37
CA PRO A 119 -15.00 -13.34 -3.96
C PRO A 119 -14.39 -11.92 -3.97
N GLU A 120 -15.23 -10.89 -4.08
CA GLU A 120 -14.86 -9.47 -3.99
C GLU A 120 -14.30 -9.15 -2.59
N ASP A 121 -14.97 -9.59 -1.53
CA ASP A 121 -14.51 -9.41 -0.14
C ASP A 121 -13.14 -10.08 0.10
N ALA A 122 -12.97 -11.30 -0.41
CA ALA A 122 -11.73 -12.06 -0.27
C ALA A 122 -10.54 -11.40 -0.99
N GLU A 123 -10.79 -10.83 -2.18
CA GLU A 123 -9.81 -10.04 -2.92
C GLU A 123 -9.46 -8.75 -2.15
N VAL A 124 -10.46 -8.03 -1.64
CA VAL A 124 -10.26 -6.80 -0.86
C VAL A 124 -9.43 -7.09 0.40
N HIS A 125 -9.75 -8.14 1.15
CA HIS A 125 -9.00 -8.55 2.34
C HIS A 125 -7.54 -8.86 2.03
N ARG A 126 -7.27 -9.63 0.97
CA ARG A 126 -5.90 -9.93 0.52
C ARG A 126 -5.13 -8.66 0.18
N ARG A 127 -5.74 -7.75 -0.58
CA ARG A 127 -5.12 -6.47 -0.97
C ARG A 127 -4.85 -5.57 0.22
N VAL A 128 -5.80 -5.44 1.14
CA VAL A 128 -5.64 -4.63 2.36
C VAL A 128 -4.52 -5.17 3.24
N PHE A 129 -4.45 -6.50 3.42
CA PHE A 129 -3.37 -7.13 4.16
C PHE A 129 -2.00 -6.82 3.54
N TRP A 130 -1.85 -7.10 2.24
CA TRP A 130 -0.58 -6.94 1.56
C TRP A 130 -0.16 -5.48 1.41
N ALA A 131 -1.13 -4.56 1.25
CA ALA A 131 -0.86 -3.13 1.26
C ALA A 131 -0.31 -2.67 2.62
N ALA A 132 -0.92 -3.13 3.72
CA ALA A 132 -0.42 -2.86 5.07
C ALA A 132 0.96 -3.48 5.29
N PHE A 133 1.16 -4.74 4.89
CA PHE A 133 2.43 -5.45 5.03
C PHE A 133 3.56 -4.71 4.30
N THR A 134 3.36 -4.38 3.02
CA THR A 134 4.36 -3.63 2.24
C THR A 134 4.64 -2.25 2.83
N ARG A 135 3.60 -1.49 3.22
CA ARG A 135 3.77 -0.15 3.79
C ARG A 135 4.48 -0.17 5.14
N ASP A 136 4.19 -1.15 5.99
CA ASP A 136 4.89 -1.38 7.25
C ASP A 136 6.40 -1.54 7.01
N LYS A 137 6.82 -2.37 6.03
CA LYS A 137 8.24 -2.55 5.70
C LYS A 137 8.90 -1.29 5.17
N VAL A 138 8.27 -0.62 4.21
CA VAL A 138 8.81 0.61 3.65
C VAL A 138 9.00 1.65 4.75
N GLN A 139 7.96 1.93 5.54
CA GLN A 139 8.06 2.93 6.61
C GLN A 139 9.08 2.54 7.68
N SER A 140 9.18 1.26 8.05
CA SER A 140 10.17 0.74 8.98
C SER A 140 11.61 0.93 8.49
N ILE A 141 11.89 0.65 7.22
CA ILE A 141 13.22 0.87 6.62
C ILE A 141 13.58 2.36 6.68
N TYR A 142 12.68 3.24 6.25
CA TYR A 142 12.95 4.68 6.21
C TYR A 142 13.14 5.32 7.61
N GLN A 143 12.42 4.82 8.62
CA GLN A 143 12.43 5.40 9.97
C GLN A 143 13.34 4.65 10.95
N GLY A 144 13.95 3.53 10.55
CA GLY A 144 14.70 2.64 11.44
C GLY A 144 13.85 2.02 12.54
N ARG A 145 12.54 1.84 12.31
CA ARG A 145 11.60 1.29 13.31
C ARG A 145 11.36 -0.20 13.08
N PRO A 146 11.20 -1.03 14.13
CA PRO A 146 10.80 -2.42 13.97
C PRO A 146 9.46 -2.53 13.25
N ALA A 147 9.38 -3.38 12.25
CA ALA A 147 8.12 -3.64 11.53
C ALA A 147 7.16 -4.46 12.41
N ARG A 148 5.85 -4.25 12.24
CA ARG A 148 4.81 -4.85 13.08
C ARG A 148 4.27 -6.17 12.53
N LEU A 149 4.10 -6.29 11.21
CA LEU A 149 3.53 -7.49 10.58
C LEU A 149 4.66 -8.45 10.16
N ARG A 150 4.78 -9.62 10.76
CA ARG A 150 5.86 -10.57 10.39
C ARG A 150 5.42 -11.55 9.31
N GLU A 151 6.34 -11.95 8.44
CA GLU A 151 6.08 -13.02 7.45
C GLU A 151 5.59 -14.31 8.12
N ALA A 152 6.17 -14.67 9.28
CA ALA A 152 5.84 -15.90 9.99
C ALA A 152 4.43 -15.93 10.62
N ASP A 153 3.78 -14.78 10.80
CA ASP A 153 2.52 -14.66 11.54
C ASP A 153 1.29 -14.55 10.61
N ASN A 154 1.45 -14.81 9.31
CA ASN A 154 0.35 -14.70 8.36
C ASN A 154 0.26 -15.90 7.42
N ARG A 155 -0.92 -16.08 6.80
CA ARG A 155 -1.20 -17.16 5.83
C ARG A 155 -1.89 -16.63 4.56
N VAL A 156 -1.79 -15.34 4.30
CA VAL A 156 -2.47 -14.70 3.18
C VAL A 156 -1.66 -14.99 1.90
N PRO A 157 -2.24 -15.62 0.86
CA PRO A 157 -1.48 -15.87 -0.36
C PRO A 157 -1.25 -14.56 -1.12
N ILE A 158 -0.06 -14.41 -1.74
CA ILE A 158 0.18 -13.38 -2.76
C ILE A 158 -0.42 -13.88 -4.08
N ARG A 159 -1.74 -13.77 -4.19
CA ARG A 159 -2.50 -14.10 -5.40
C ARG A 159 -3.63 -13.07 -5.50
N PHE A 160 -3.80 -12.49 -6.67
CA PHE A 160 -4.84 -11.51 -6.98
C PHE A 160 -5.52 -11.95 -8.28
N LEU A 161 -6.85 -11.81 -8.35
CA LEU A 161 -7.65 -12.38 -9.45
C LEU A 161 -8.31 -11.33 -10.35
N ASP A 162 -7.94 -10.06 -10.17
CA ASP A 162 -8.55 -8.94 -10.90
C ASP A 162 -7.88 -8.75 -12.28
N GLU A 163 -8.42 -9.41 -13.29
CA GLU A 163 -7.97 -9.25 -14.67
C GLU A 163 -8.43 -7.91 -15.28
N TYR A 164 -9.49 -7.30 -14.73
CA TYR A 164 -10.02 -6.04 -15.25
C TYR A 164 -9.03 -4.90 -15.02
N GLU A 165 -8.51 -4.77 -13.80
CA GLU A 165 -7.51 -3.75 -13.46
C GLU A 165 -6.15 -4.04 -14.11
N GLU A 166 -5.74 -5.32 -14.16
CA GLU A 166 -4.47 -5.74 -14.77
C GLU A 166 -4.40 -5.34 -16.26
N LEU A 167 -5.51 -5.54 -16.98
CA LEU A 167 -5.60 -5.33 -18.42
C LEU A 167 -6.18 -3.96 -18.83
N GLU A 168 -6.53 -3.11 -17.85
CA GLU A 168 -7.01 -1.76 -18.12
C GLU A 168 -5.96 -0.95 -18.89
N GLU A 169 -6.36 -0.29 -19.96
CA GLU A 169 -5.46 0.51 -20.77
C GLU A 169 -4.93 1.71 -19.99
N PHE A 170 -3.60 1.83 -19.91
CA PHE A 170 -2.98 2.91 -19.18
C PHE A 170 -3.27 4.27 -19.83
N ASN A 171 -3.79 5.20 -19.02
CA ASN A 171 -4.05 6.57 -19.42
C ASN A 171 -3.21 7.57 -18.62
N THR A 172 -2.74 8.62 -19.28
CA THR A 172 -1.86 9.62 -18.64
C THR A 172 -2.63 10.74 -17.92
N SER A 173 -3.91 10.55 -17.58
CA SER A 173 -4.78 11.62 -17.06
C SER A 173 -4.26 12.29 -15.79
N THR A 174 -3.57 11.52 -14.94
CA THR A 174 -2.98 12.02 -13.69
C THR A 174 -1.59 12.65 -13.89
N TYR A 175 -0.98 12.48 -15.07
CA TYR A 175 0.42 12.85 -15.34
C TYR A 175 0.57 13.93 -16.42
N SER A 176 -0.48 14.18 -17.22
CA SER A 176 -0.46 15.12 -18.33
C SER A 176 -1.71 16.00 -18.34
N ARG A 177 -1.55 17.28 -18.68
CA ARG A 177 -2.67 18.19 -18.97
C ARG A 177 -3.49 17.71 -20.18
N TYR A 178 -2.84 17.02 -21.12
CA TYR A 178 -3.48 16.43 -22.30
C TYR A 178 -3.32 14.91 -22.19
N PRO A 179 -4.31 14.22 -21.62
CA PRO A 179 -4.25 12.78 -21.44
C PRO A 179 -4.15 12.08 -22.80
N THR A 180 -3.32 11.05 -22.83
CA THR A 180 -3.12 10.17 -23.98
C THR A 180 -3.19 8.72 -23.50
N GLN A 181 -3.67 7.85 -24.37
CA GLN A 181 -3.57 6.41 -24.18
C GLN A 181 -2.23 5.94 -24.74
N LEU A 182 -1.52 5.10 -23.98
CA LEU A 182 -0.21 4.59 -24.40
C LEU A 182 -0.32 3.27 -25.18
N GLY A 183 -1.54 2.73 -25.37
CA GLY A 183 -1.76 1.47 -26.08
C GLY A 183 -1.20 0.25 -25.37
N CYS A 184 -0.96 0.33 -24.06
CA CYS A 184 -0.49 -0.77 -23.24
C CYS A 184 -1.36 -0.96 -21.99
N PRO A 185 -1.46 -2.20 -21.48
CA PRO A 185 -2.10 -2.46 -20.20
C PRO A 185 -1.38 -1.80 -19.02
N THR A 186 -2.13 -1.52 -17.96
CA THR A 186 -1.60 -0.93 -16.73
C THR A 186 -0.74 -1.92 -15.94
N TYR A 187 -1.06 -3.22 -15.96
CA TYR A 187 -0.32 -4.23 -15.20
C TYR A 187 -0.18 -3.91 -13.69
N SER A 188 -1.19 -3.26 -13.10
CA SER A 188 -1.14 -2.82 -11.70
C SER A 188 -1.12 -4.01 -10.73
N VAL A 189 -1.82 -5.08 -11.05
CA VAL A 189 -1.96 -6.26 -10.20
C VAL A 189 -0.65 -7.04 -10.17
N SER A 190 -0.04 -7.30 -11.33
CA SER A 190 1.26 -7.96 -11.39
C SER A 190 2.38 -7.10 -10.79
N THR A 191 2.33 -5.77 -10.95
CA THR A 191 3.25 -4.87 -10.26
C THR A 191 3.12 -4.96 -8.75
N PHE A 192 1.88 -4.91 -8.24
CA PHE A 192 1.62 -5.04 -6.81
C PHE A 192 2.04 -6.40 -6.26
N GLU A 193 1.81 -7.49 -7.01
CA GLU A 193 2.26 -8.84 -6.67
C GLU A 193 3.78 -8.90 -6.46
N GLN A 194 4.56 -8.30 -7.38
CA GLN A 194 6.01 -8.25 -7.24
C GLN A 194 6.46 -7.37 -6.08
N LEU A 195 5.76 -6.28 -5.80
CA LEU A 195 6.02 -5.44 -4.64
C LEU A 195 5.75 -6.19 -3.32
N CYS A 196 4.70 -7.02 -3.26
CA CYS A 196 4.43 -7.88 -2.11
C CYS A 196 5.56 -8.89 -1.89
N LYS A 197 6.01 -9.56 -2.96
CA LYS A 197 7.14 -10.50 -2.91
C LYS A 197 8.44 -9.82 -2.45
N LEU A 198 8.70 -8.61 -2.94
CA LEU A 198 9.85 -7.82 -2.49
C LEU A 198 9.72 -7.45 -1.01
N SER A 199 8.52 -7.11 -0.54
CA SER A 199 8.30 -6.75 0.87
C SER A 199 8.57 -7.91 1.84
N ILE A 200 8.43 -9.17 1.40
CA ILE A 200 8.89 -10.33 2.19
C ILE A 200 10.40 -10.29 2.37
N ILE A 201 11.15 -10.02 1.30
CA ILE A 201 12.61 -9.90 1.38
C ILE A 201 13.00 -8.70 2.25
N MET A 202 12.26 -7.59 2.18
CA MET A 202 12.44 -6.44 3.06
C MET A 202 12.25 -6.80 4.54
N ASP A 203 11.25 -7.62 4.88
CA ASP A 203 11.05 -8.12 6.26
C ASP A 203 12.27 -8.88 6.76
N ARG A 204 12.80 -9.80 5.93
CA ARG A 204 13.98 -10.58 6.26
C ARG A 204 15.22 -9.71 6.41
N ILE A 205 15.38 -8.67 5.59
CA ILE A 205 16.46 -7.68 5.74
C ILE A 205 16.34 -6.95 7.07
N LEU A 206 15.16 -6.44 7.41
CA LEU A 206 14.90 -5.76 8.68
C LEU A 206 15.21 -6.66 9.87
N CYS A 207 14.76 -7.91 9.86
CA CYS A 207 14.97 -8.84 10.96
C CYS A 207 16.42 -9.33 11.08
N ASN A 208 17.10 -9.62 9.97
CA ASN A 208 18.43 -10.24 10.02
C ASN A 208 19.57 -9.23 10.13
N LEU A 209 19.44 -8.07 9.48
CA LEU A 209 20.51 -7.09 9.36
C LEU A 209 20.29 -5.87 10.23
N TYR A 210 19.04 -5.41 10.39
CA TYR A 210 18.71 -4.15 11.06
C TYR A 210 17.98 -4.28 12.40
N SER A 211 17.90 -5.50 12.96
CA SER A 211 17.40 -5.66 14.32
C SER A 211 18.32 -4.96 15.35
N GLU A 212 17.76 -4.51 16.47
CA GLU A 212 18.54 -3.91 17.57
C GLU A 212 19.67 -4.82 18.06
N LYS A 213 19.45 -6.14 18.00
CA LYS A 213 20.44 -7.14 18.43
C LYS A 213 21.48 -7.43 17.34
N SER A 214 21.33 -6.91 16.12
CA SER A 214 22.25 -7.18 15.02
C SER A 214 23.68 -6.76 15.33
N CYS A 215 23.89 -5.65 16.05
CA CYS A 215 25.22 -5.20 16.47
C CYS A 215 25.95 -6.19 17.40
N SER A 216 25.22 -7.09 18.06
CA SER A 216 25.78 -8.12 18.93
C SER A 216 26.02 -9.47 18.23
N ARG A 217 25.62 -9.59 16.96
CA ARG A 217 25.81 -10.81 16.17
C ARG A 217 27.23 -10.89 15.64
N ASP A 218 27.68 -12.11 15.38
CA ASP A 218 28.97 -12.34 14.78
C ASP A 218 29.05 -11.69 13.37
N PRO A 219 30.14 -10.96 13.04
CA PRO A 219 30.28 -10.30 11.75
C PRO A 219 30.23 -11.24 10.55
N GLN A 220 30.72 -12.49 10.68
CA GLN A 220 30.67 -13.47 9.61
C GLN A 220 29.23 -13.93 9.38
N GLU A 221 28.46 -14.18 10.45
CA GLU A 221 27.03 -14.50 10.33
C GLU A 221 26.24 -13.40 9.62
N LEU A 222 26.51 -12.13 9.94
CA LEU A 222 25.86 -10.98 9.28
C LEU A 222 26.24 -10.89 7.80
N PHE A 223 27.51 -11.13 7.46
CA PHE A 223 27.99 -11.15 6.09
C PHE A 223 27.34 -12.29 5.27
N ASP A 224 27.24 -13.48 5.85
CA ASP A 224 26.61 -14.64 5.21
C ASP A 224 25.10 -14.40 5.00
N ALA A 225 24.41 -13.85 6.00
CA ALA A 225 23.00 -13.45 5.88
C ALA A 225 22.80 -12.39 4.79
N SER A 226 23.69 -11.40 4.71
CA SER A 226 23.67 -10.36 3.67
C SER A 226 23.84 -10.96 2.27
N ASN A 227 24.79 -11.88 2.08
CA ASN A 227 24.99 -12.56 0.81
C ASN A 227 23.79 -13.43 0.40
N ALA A 228 23.17 -14.12 1.35
CA ALA A 228 21.97 -14.91 1.11
C ALA A 228 20.80 -14.03 0.64
N LEU A 229 20.56 -12.91 1.34
CA LEU A 229 19.51 -11.93 0.99
C LEU A 229 19.77 -11.26 -0.36
N HIS A 230 21.03 -10.94 -0.68
CA HIS A 230 21.41 -10.45 -2.01
C HIS A 230 21.11 -11.47 -3.11
N GLY A 231 21.36 -12.76 -2.84
CA GLY A 231 20.98 -13.86 -3.73
C GLY A 231 19.47 -13.99 -3.91
N GLU A 232 18.67 -13.77 -2.86
CA GLU A 232 17.21 -13.70 -2.94
C GLU A 232 16.73 -12.54 -3.80
N LEU A 233 17.25 -11.32 -3.59
CA LEU A 233 16.92 -10.15 -4.38
C LEU A 233 17.24 -10.35 -5.87
N LYS A 234 18.41 -10.93 -6.19
CA LYS A 234 18.78 -11.26 -7.56
C LYS A 234 17.83 -12.27 -8.20
N ARG A 235 17.48 -13.33 -7.48
CA ARG A 235 16.53 -14.36 -7.95
C ARG A 235 15.14 -13.79 -8.18
N TRP A 236 14.65 -12.95 -7.26
CA TRP A 236 13.40 -12.24 -7.42
C TRP A 236 13.43 -11.37 -8.67
N ARG A 237 14.46 -10.52 -8.82
CA ARG A 237 14.62 -9.63 -9.99
C ARG A 237 14.68 -10.41 -11.31
N SER A 238 15.37 -11.56 -11.34
CA SER A 238 15.48 -12.38 -12.56
C SER A 238 14.21 -13.16 -12.90
N ALA A 239 13.37 -13.44 -11.90
CA ALA A 239 12.12 -14.18 -12.08
C ALA A 239 10.91 -13.26 -12.40
N MET A 240 11.13 -11.95 -12.50
CA MET A 240 10.04 -11.03 -12.81
C MET A 240 9.50 -11.21 -14.23
N PRO A 241 8.18 -11.05 -14.44
CA PRO A 241 7.58 -11.07 -15.76
C PRO A 241 8.22 -10.05 -16.71
N ALA A 242 8.39 -10.44 -17.98
CA ALA A 242 9.06 -9.61 -18.98
C ALA A 242 8.40 -8.23 -19.17
N HIS A 243 7.07 -8.15 -19.05
CA HIS A 243 6.31 -6.89 -19.17
C HIS A 243 6.52 -5.92 -18.00
N LEU A 244 7.12 -6.36 -16.89
CA LEU A 244 7.49 -5.53 -15.75
C LEU A 244 8.98 -5.16 -15.73
N LEU A 245 9.78 -5.72 -16.65
CA LEU A 245 11.22 -5.44 -16.71
C LEU A 245 11.48 -4.05 -17.29
N VAL A 246 11.87 -3.13 -16.42
CA VAL A 246 12.29 -1.79 -16.83
C VAL A 246 13.75 -1.82 -17.30
N HIS A 247 13.97 -1.51 -18.59
CA HIS A 247 15.29 -1.41 -19.21
C HIS A 247 15.74 0.05 -19.38
N LEU A 248 16.39 0.60 -18.36
CA LEU A 248 16.87 2.01 -18.37
C LEU A 248 17.91 2.30 -19.47
N ASN A 249 18.65 1.27 -19.90
CA ASN A 249 19.74 1.41 -20.88
C ASN A 249 19.26 1.37 -22.35
N ASN A 250 17.97 1.08 -22.61
CA ASN A 250 17.39 1.02 -23.95
C ASN A 250 16.05 1.77 -23.99
N PRO A 251 16.08 3.12 -23.95
CA PRO A 251 14.86 3.94 -23.87
C PRO A 251 13.94 3.83 -25.10
N GLY A 252 14.41 3.26 -26.21
CA GLY A 252 13.64 3.12 -27.45
C GLY A 252 12.71 1.90 -27.52
N ASN A 253 12.84 0.90 -26.62
CA ASN A 253 12.20 -0.41 -26.80
C ASN A 253 11.06 -0.73 -25.82
N SER A 254 10.77 0.12 -24.83
CA SER A 254 9.71 -0.19 -23.85
C SER A 254 9.10 1.07 -23.23
N THR A 255 7.77 1.15 -23.27
CA THR A 255 7.01 2.15 -22.50
C THR A 255 7.15 1.85 -21.02
N ILE A 256 7.79 2.73 -20.26
CA ILE A 256 7.96 2.58 -18.81
C ILE A 256 6.80 3.27 -18.11
N LEU A 257 5.99 2.50 -17.37
CA LEU A 257 4.89 3.04 -16.59
C LEU A 257 5.39 3.57 -15.23
N PRO A 258 4.82 4.66 -14.70
CA PRO A 258 5.29 5.28 -13.46
C PRO A 258 5.31 4.34 -12.25
N HIS A 259 4.30 3.49 -12.08
CA HIS A 259 4.25 2.53 -10.97
C HIS A 259 5.24 1.38 -11.12
N SER A 260 5.61 0.98 -12.34
CA SER A 260 6.65 -0.04 -12.56
C SER A 260 8.03 0.41 -12.06
N LEU A 261 8.27 1.72 -11.91
CA LEU A 261 9.49 2.24 -11.31
C LEU A 261 9.63 1.87 -9.82
N SER A 262 8.54 1.50 -9.14
CA SER A 262 8.62 1.04 -7.75
C SER A 262 9.32 -0.32 -7.59
N LEU A 263 9.63 -1.00 -8.70
CA LEU A 263 10.30 -2.31 -8.73
C LEU A 263 11.80 -2.21 -9.10
N LEU A 264 12.33 -1.00 -9.29
CA LEU A 264 13.75 -0.73 -9.52
C LEU A 264 14.50 -0.67 -8.19
#